data_AF-A0A8T2ZFS0-F1
#
_entry.id   AF-A0A8T2ZFS0-F1
#
_cell.length_a   1.000
_cell.length_b   1.000
_cell.length_c   1.000
_cell.angle_alpha   90.00
_cell.angle_beta   90.00
_cell.angle_gamma   90.00
#
_symmetry.space_group_name_H-M   'P 1'
#
loop_
_entity.id
_entity.type
_entity.pdbx_description
1 polymer ?
#
loop_
_entity_poly.entity_id
_entity_poly.type
_entity_poly.pdbx_seq_one_letter_code
_entity_poly.pdbx_strand_id
1 'polypeptide(L)'
;MGVKGFVEGGIASIVAGCSTHPMDLIKVRMQLQGENLPNPQAHNLRPAYALNSAAIPHNSIHVPPPPTRVGPISVGVRIIQSEGVAALYSGVSATVLRQTLYSTTRMGLYDVLKQKWTNPETGNMPLLSKITAGLVAGGIGAAVGNPADVAMVRMQADGRLPVSQRRNYKSVIDAITRMSKQEGVTSLWRGSSLTVNRAMIVTASQLASYDQIKEMILENGVMGDGLGTHVTASFAAGFVAAVASNPVDVIKTRVMNMKVEPGQAAPYRGAIDCAMKTVKAEGVMSLYKGFIPTISRQGPFTVVLFVTLEQVRKLLKEF
;
A
#
# COMPACT_ATOMS: atom_id res chain seq x y z
N MET A 1 -9.39 -24.69 15.56
CA MET A 1 -9.67 -23.49 14.74
C MET A 1 -8.67 -23.26 13.60
N GLY A 2 -7.45 -23.81 13.62
CA GLY A 2 -6.32 -23.40 12.75
C GLY A 2 -6.57 -23.41 11.25
N VAL A 3 -6.85 -24.56 10.63
CA VAL A 3 -6.95 -24.66 9.16
C VAL A 3 -8.28 -24.11 8.62
N LYS A 4 -9.40 -24.41 9.27
CA LYS A 4 -10.73 -23.96 8.84
C LYS A 4 -10.86 -22.44 8.87
N GLY A 5 -10.47 -21.79 9.96
CA GLY A 5 -10.48 -20.33 10.07
C GLY A 5 -9.48 -19.65 9.13
N PHE A 6 -8.36 -20.31 8.83
CA PHE A 6 -7.40 -19.87 7.83
C PHE A 6 -8.00 -19.87 6.41
N VAL A 7 -8.66 -20.96 6.01
CA VAL A 7 -9.30 -21.07 4.68
C VAL A 7 -10.45 -20.08 4.56
N GLU A 8 -11.31 -19.99 5.58
CA GLU A 8 -12.41 -19.00 5.63
C GLU A 8 -11.91 -17.56 5.46
N GLY A 9 -10.92 -17.17 6.26
CA GLY A 9 -10.36 -15.82 6.22
C GLY A 9 -9.56 -15.54 4.95
N GLY A 10 -8.86 -16.54 4.42
CA GLY A 10 -8.08 -16.45 3.18
C GLY A 10 -8.98 -16.20 1.97
N ILE A 11 -10.02 -17.02 1.78
CA ILE A 11 -10.99 -16.88 0.69
C ILE A 11 -11.69 -15.53 0.80
N ALA A 12 -12.20 -15.18 2.00
CA ALA A 12 -12.88 -13.91 2.21
C ALA A 12 -12.00 -12.70 1.86
N SER A 13 -10.72 -12.76 2.23
CA SER A 13 -9.78 -11.68 1.93
C SER A 13 -9.40 -11.60 0.46
N ILE A 14 -9.33 -12.74 -0.25
CA ILE A 14 -9.07 -12.77 -1.70
C ILE A 14 -10.24 -12.12 -2.45
N VAL A 15 -11.48 -12.49 -2.12
CA VAL A 15 -12.68 -11.92 -2.74
C VAL A 15 -12.80 -10.42 -2.46
N ALA A 16 -12.56 -10.00 -1.21
CA ALA A 16 -12.51 -8.58 -0.85
C ALA A 16 -11.40 -7.81 -1.57
N GLY A 17 -10.22 -8.42 -1.72
CA GLY A 17 -9.11 -7.84 -2.47
C GLY A 17 -9.42 -7.67 -3.97
N CYS A 18 -9.97 -8.70 -4.61
CA CYS A 18 -10.33 -8.66 -6.03
C CYS A 18 -11.45 -7.66 -6.33
N SER A 19 -12.47 -7.58 -5.47
CA SER A 19 -13.59 -6.65 -5.65
C SER A 19 -13.19 -5.18 -5.48
N THR A 20 -12.27 -4.90 -4.57
CA THR A 20 -11.78 -3.53 -4.31
C THR A 20 -10.53 -3.15 -5.11
N HIS A 21 -10.06 -4.05 -5.97
CA HIS A 21 -8.85 -3.87 -6.78
C HIS A 21 -8.85 -2.60 -7.66
N PRO A 22 -9.98 -2.19 -8.29
CA PRO A 22 -10.02 -0.93 -9.04
C PRO A 22 -9.62 0.29 -8.20
N MET A 23 -9.97 0.31 -6.91
CA MET A 23 -9.62 1.40 -6.01
C MET A 23 -8.14 1.37 -5.63
N ASP A 24 -7.57 0.18 -5.43
CA ASP A 24 -6.13 0.00 -5.20
C ASP A 24 -5.31 0.48 -6.41
N LEU A 25 -5.78 0.18 -7.62
CA LEU A 25 -5.15 0.65 -8.85
C LEU A 25 -5.20 2.18 -8.94
N ILE A 26 -6.36 2.80 -8.71
CA ILE A 26 -6.49 4.28 -8.70
C ILE A 26 -5.56 4.90 -7.65
N LYS A 27 -5.48 4.31 -6.45
CA LYS A 27 -4.57 4.75 -5.38
C LYS A 27 -3.13 4.74 -5.86
N VAL A 28 -2.64 3.62 -6.37
CA VAL A 28 -1.24 3.49 -6.82
C VAL A 28 -0.95 4.47 -7.96
N ARG A 29 -1.86 4.62 -8.92
CA ARG A 29 -1.75 5.59 -10.00
C ARG A 29 -1.66 7.03 -9.49
N MET A 30 -2.40 7.39 -8.44
CA MET A 30 -2.31 8.73 -7.83
C MET A 30 -1.02 8.93 -7.04
N GLN A 31 -0.57 7.92 -6.28
CA GLN A 31 0.63 8.03 -5.43
C GLN A 31 1.93 8.19 -6.23
N LEU A 32 1.99 7.54 -7.39
CA LEU A 32 3.10 7.67 -8.32
C LEU A 32 3.04 8.98 -9.13
N GLN A 33 1.94 9.76 -9.05
CA GLN A 33 1.77 10.94 -9.91
C GLN A 33 2.73 12.03 -9.47
N GLY A 34 3.55 12.54 -10.38
CA GLY A 34 4.63 13.48 -10.05
C GLY A 34 6.01 12.83 -9.99
N GLU A 35 6.11 11.49 -9.98
CA GLU A 35 7.34 10.82 -10.41
C GLU A 35 7.55 11.18 -11.88
N ASN A 36 8.40 12.17 -12.15
CA ASN A 36 8.90 12.44 -13.48
C ASN A 36 9.53 11.13 -13.96
N LEU A 37 8.87 10.46 -14.90
CA LEU A 37 9.57 9.53 -15.78
C LEU A 37 10.76 10.31 -16.32
N PRO A 38 11.98 9.73 -16.33
CA PRO A 38 13.16 10.44 -16.79
C PRO A 38 12.85 11.04 -18.15
N ASN A 39 12.68 12.35 -18.16
CA ASN A 39 12.49 13.08 -19.40
C ASN A 39 13.87 13.02 -20.05
N PRO A 40 14.04 12.43 -21.25
CA PRO A 40 15.35 12.37 -21.91
C PRO A 40 15.97 13.76 -22.16
N GLN A 41 15.21 14.84 -21.93
CA GLN A 41 15.65 16.23 -22.04
C GLN A 41 16.20 16.86 -20.74
N ALA A 42 16.13 16.18 -19.58
CA ALA A 42 16.54 16.77 -18.29
C ALA A 42 18.03 16.62 -17.95
N HIS A 43 18.90 16.29 -18.93
CA HIS A 43 20.34 16.10 -18.69
C HIS A 43 21.19 17.39 -18.73
N ASN A 44 20.60 18.57 -18.92
CA ASN A 44 21.36 19.82 -19.10
C ASN A 44 21.17 20.89 -18.01
N LEU A 45 21.00 20.51 -16.74
CA LEU A 45 20.98 21.49 -15.64
C LEU A 45 21.94 21.10 -14.52
N ARG A 46 23.22 21.40 -14.74
CA ARG A 46 24.20 21.64 -13.65
C ARG A 46 24.08 23.11 -13.21
N PRO A 47 23.94 23.43 -11.91
CA PRO A 47 23.89 24.81 -11.45
C PRO A 47 25.24 25.35 -10.94
N ALA A 48 25.39 26.66 -11.12
CA ALA A 48 26.18 27.62 -10.35
C ALA A 48 27.71 27.46 -10.35
N TYR A 49 28.39 28.19 -11.25
CA TYR A 49 29.51 29.12 -11.02
C TYR A 49 30.13 29.47 -12.39
N ALA A 50 29.46 30.31 -13.16
CA ALA A 50 30.05 30.97 -14.32
C ALA A 50 29.50 32.38 -14.39
N LEU A 51 30.24 33.32 -13.81
CA LEU A 51 30.14 34.73 -14.15
C LEU A 51 30.58 34.86 -15.60
N ASN A 52 29.63 35.01 -16.51
CA ASN A 52 29.93 35.56 -17.83
C ASN A 52 28.80 36.48 -18.25
N SER A 53 29.13 37.77 -18.32
CA SER A 53 28.32 38.84 -18.87
C SER A 53 28.12 38.61 -20.36
N ALA A 54 26.95 38.11 -20.76
CA ALA A 54 26.49 38.19 -22.14
C ALA A 54 24.95 38.19 -22.16
N ALA A 55 24.39 39.09 -22.97
CA ALA A 55 22.97 39.39 -23.08
C ALA A 55 22.08 38.14 -23.22
N ILE A 56 21.04 38.06 -22.40
CA ILE A 56 20.05 36.98 -22.42
C ILE A 56 18.93 37.36 -23.41
N PRO A 57 18.71 36.63 -24.52
CA PRO A 57 17.48 36.75 -25.27
C PRO A 57 16.33 36.18 -24.44
N HIS A 58 15.19 36.88 -24.41
CA HIS A 58 13.94 36.47 -23.75
C HIS A 58 13.42 35.14 -24.35
N ASN A 59 14.00 34.01 -23.93
CA ASN A 59 13.35 32.72 -24.05
C ASN A 59 12.41 32.58 -22.87
N SER A 60 11.10 32.70 -23.15
CA SER A 60 10.04 32.35 -22.22
C SER A 60 10.32 30.96 -21.64
N ILE A 61 10.68 30.91 -20.37
CA ILE A 61 10.80 29.67 -19.61
C ILE A 61 9.40 29.06 -19.60
N HIS A 62 9.16 28.08 -20.47
CA HIS A 62 7.96 27.26 -20.42
C HIS A 62 8.08 26.40 -19.17
N VAL A 63 7.63 26.93 -18.04
CA VAL A 63 7.40 26.16 -16.83
C VAL A 63 6.27 25.19 -17.20
N PRO A 64 6.50 23.86 -17.27
CA PRO A 64 5.41 22.93 -17.50
C PRO A 64 4.37 23.18 -16.42
N PRO A 65 3.07 23.25 -16.77
CA PRO A 65 2.03 23.55 -15.81
C PRO A 65 2.13 22.56 -14.65
N PRO A 66 1.92 23.02 -13.39
CA PRO A 66 1.93 22.12 -12.25
C PRO A 66 0.98 20.96 -12.55
N PRO A 67 1.36 19.70 -12.27
CA PRO A 67 0.53 18.56 -12.59
C PRO A 67 -0.84 18.78 -11.93
N THR A 68 -1.88 18.90 -12.75
CA THR A 68 -3.25 19.09 -12.27
C THR A 68 -3.54 17.99 -11.26
N ARG A 69 -3.91 18.40 -10.04
CA ARG A 69 -4.33 17.48 -8.98
C ARG A 69 -5.63 16.83 -9.42
N VAL A 70 -5.51 15.72 -10.15
CA VAL A 70 -6.64 14.97 -10.67
C VAL A 70 -7.30 14.21 -9.52
N GLY A 71 -8.60 14.39 -9.37
CA GLY A 71 -9.39 13.64 -8.39
C GLY A 71 -9.42 12.14 -8.72
N PRO A 72 -9.72 11.28 -7.73
CA PRO A 72 -9.74 9.83 -7.92
C PRO A 72 -10.71 9.37 -9.02
N ILE A 73 -11.85 10.05 -9.15
CA ILE A 73 -12.84 9.77 -10.21
C ILE A 73 -12.26 10.08 -11.59
N SER A 74 -11.60 11.23 -11.76
CA SER A 74 -10.99 11.60 -13.03
C SER A 74 -9.86 10.65 -13.44
N VAL A 75 -9.10 10.11 -12.48
CA VAL A 75 -8.09 9.07 -12.75
C VAL A 75 -8.77 7.78 -13.21
N GLY A 76 -9.83 7.34 -12.53
CA GLY A 76 -10.61 6.17 -12.93
C GLY A 76 -11.21 6.29 -14.33
N VAL A 77 -11.87 7.41 -14.63
CA VAL A 77 -12.44 7.70 -15.96
C VAL A 77 -11.35 7.69 -17.02
N ARG A 78 -10.19 8.32 -16.75
CA ARG A 78 -9.06 8.34 -17.68
C ARG A 78 -8.55 6.93 -17.97
N ILE A 79 -8.43 6.06 -16.96
CA ILE A 79 -8.00 4.66 -17.16
C ILE A 79 -8.98 3.93 -18.07
N ILE A 80 -10.29 4.07 -17.82
CA ILE A 80 -11.31 3.43 -18.65
C ILE A 80 -11.24 3.93 -20.10
N GLN A 81 -11.08 5.24 -20.29
CA GLN A 81 -11.01 5.85 -21.62
C GLN A 81 -9.72 5.53 -22.37
N SER A 82 -8.57 5.44 -21.69
CA SER A 82 -7.26 5.26 -22.35
C SER A 82 -6.78 3.81 -22.41
N GLU A 83 -7.17 2.95 -21.47
CA GLU A 83 -6.69 1.57 -21.33
C GLU A 83 -7.84 0.54 -21.37
N GLY A 84 -9.10 0.99 -21.26
CA GLY A 84 -10.28 0.12 -21.22
C GLY A 84 -10.64 -0.38 -19.81
N VAL A 85 -11.82 -0.99 -19.70
CA VAL A 85 -12.36 -1.48 -18.41
C VAL A 85 -11.51 -2.61 -17.80
N ALA A 86 -10.95 -3.48 -18.65
CA ALA A 86 -10.10 -4.59 -18.19
C ALA A 86 -8.83 -4.11 -17.46
N ALA A 87 -8.34 -2.90 -17.79
CA ALA A 87 -7.16 -2.33 -17.15
C ALA A 87 -7.35 -2.06 -15.66
N LEU A 88 -8.61 -1.86 -15.20
CA LEU A 88 -8.92 -1.70 -13.78
C LEU A 88 -8.56 -2.93 -12.93
N TYR A 89 -8.43 -4.10 -13.56
CA TYR A 89 -8.02 -5.36 -12.93
C TYR A 89 -6.55 -5.73 -13.18
N SER A 90 -5.76 -4.82 -13.74
CA SER A 90 -4.31 -5.04 -13.91
C SER A 90 -3.64 -5.26 -12.55
N GLY A 91 -2.94 -6.38 -12.41
CA GLY A 91 -2.29 -6.77 -11.15
C GLY A 91 -3.17 -7.57 -10.18
N VAL A 92 -4.40 -7.94 -10.54
CA VAL A 92 -5.27 -8.74 -9.66
C VAL A 92 -4.63 -10.09 -9.28
N SER A 93 -3.90 -10.72 -10.20
CA SER A 93 -3.15 -11.96 -9.91
C SER A 93 -2.08 -11.75 -8.84
N ALA A 94 -1.47 -10.56 -8.77
CA ALA A 94 -0.53 -10.21 -7.72
C ALA A 94 -1.25 -9.93 -6.39
N THR A 95 -2.44 -9.34 -6.42
CA THR A 95 -3.31 -9.17 -5.23
C THR A 95 -3.69 -10.52 -4.62
N VAL A 96 -4.09 -11.49 -5.45
CA VAL A 96 -4.40 -12.86 -5.01
C VAL A 96 -3.16 -13.50 -4.38
N LEU A 97 -2.01 -13.47 -5.06
CA LEU A 97 -0.77 -14.04 -4.54
C LEU A 97 -0.37 -13.41 -3.20
N ARG A 98 -0.46 -12.07 -3.11
CA ARG A 98 -0.18 -11.30 -1.89
C ARG A 98 -1.07 -11.78 -0.75
N GLN A 99 -2.38 -11.90 -0.99
CA GLN A 99 -3.31 -12.28 0.05
C GLN A 99 -3.10 -13.72 0.52
N THR A 100 -2.81 -14.64 -0.41
CA THR A 100 -2.47 -16.02 -0.09
C THR A 100 -1.20 -16.07 0.75
N LEU A 101 -0.09 -15.50 0.29
CA LEU A 101 1.19 -15.53 1.01
C LEU A 101 1.09 -14.88 2.39
N TYR A 102 0.52 -13.67 2.46
CA TYR A 102 0.40 -12.94 3.72
C TYR A 102 -0.49 -13.67 4.72
N SER A 103 -1.65 -14.19 4.28
CA SER A 103 -2.57 -14.90 5.17
C SER A 103 -1.95 -16.20 5.67
N THR A 104 -1.33 -16.99 4.79
CA THR A 104 -0.74 -18.30 5.14
C THR A 104 0.39 -18.12 6.14
N THR A 105 1.32 -17.21 5.84
CA THR A 105 2.48 -17.01 6.71
C THR A 105 2.09 -16.39 8.04
N ARG A 106 1.21 -15.37 8.05
CA ARG A 106 0.76 -14.75 9.29
C ARG A 106 0.03 -15.74 10.19
N MET A 107 -0.93 -16.50 9.65
CA MET A 107 -1.72 -17.43 10.46
C MET A 107 -0.88 -18.64 10.90
N GLY A 108 -0.14 -19.26 9.97
CA GLY A 108 0.71 -20.41 10.29
C GLY A 108 1.75 -20.06 11.36
N LEU A 109 2.43 -18.92 11.22
CA LEU A 109 3.42 -18.50 12.19
C LEU A 109 2.78 -18.06 13.52
N TYR A 110 1.62 -17.39 13.49
CA TYR A 110 0.91 -17.03 14.71
C TYR A 110 0.47 -18.27 15.50
N ASP A 111 -0.03 -19.31 14.83
CA ASP A 111 -0.43 -20.56 15.49
C ASP A 111 0.78 -21.28 16.10
N VAL A 112 1.92 -21.33 15.40
CA VAL A 112 3.18 -21.88 15.95
C VAL A 112 3.65 -21.11 17.19
N LEU A 113 3.66 -19.77 17.12
CA LEU A 113 4.05 -18.93 18.25
C LEU A 113 3.08 -19.06 19.41
N LYS A 114 1.78 -19.12 19.13
CA LYS A 114 0.75 -19.31 20.14
C LYS A 114 0.91 -20.66 20.85
N GLN A 115 1.13 -21.75 20.12
CA GLN A 115 1.38 -23.06 20.72
C GLN A 115 2.61 -23.06 21.62
N LYS A 116 3.69 -22.39 21.19
CA LYS A 116 4.95 -22.36 21.91
C LYS A 116 4.95 -21.42 23.13
N TRP A 117 4.17 -20.33 23.08
CA TRP A 117 4.15 -19.29 24.12
C TRP A 117 2.90 -19.33 25.01
N THR A 118 2.00 -20.29 24.79
CA THR A 118 0.89 -20.53 25.73
C THR A 118 1.43 -21.29 26.94
N ASN A 119 1.19 -20.76 28.13
CA ASN A 119 1.59 -21.42 29.37
C ASN A 119 0.82 -22.75 29.51
N PRO A 120 1.51 -23.90 29.68
CA PRO A 120 0.86 -25.21 29.80
C PRO A 120 -0.12 -25.30 30.97
N GLU A 121 0.13 -24.54 32.05
CA GLU A 121 -0.63 -24.62 33.31
C GLU A 121 -1.90 -23.77 33.32
N THR A 122 -1.93 -22.65 32.59
CA THR A 122 -3.08 -21.71 32.58
C THR A 122 -3.87 -21.73 31.27
N GLY A 123 -3.34 -22.37 30.22
CA GLY A 123 -3.97 -22.42 28.89
C GLY A 123 -4.13 -21.06 28.22
N ASN A 124 -3.60 -19.99 28.83
CA ASN A 124 -3.79 -18.61 28.41
C ASN A 124 -2.46 -17.93 28.13
N MET A 125 -2.42 -17.22 27.00
CA MET A 125 -1.28 -16.43 26.57
C MET A 125 -1.51 -14.96 27.00
N PRO A 126 -0.54 -14.33 27.70
CA PRO A 126 -0.62 -12.91 28.09
C PRO A 126 -0.87 -12.00 26.87
N LEU A 127 -1.57 -10.88 27.09
CA LEU A 127 -1.92 -9.94 26.02
C LEU A 127 -0.69 -9.41 25.28
N LEU A 128 0.38 -9.08 26.02
CA LEU A 128 1.64 -8.63 25.43
C LEU A 128 2.26 -9.70 24.53
N SER A 129 2.28 -10.96 24.97
CA SER A 129 2.79 -12.07 24.16
C SER A 129 1.96 -12.27 22.89
N LYS A 130 0.63 -12.13 22.96
CA LYS A 130 -0.27 -12.18 21.77
C LYS A 130 0.05 -11.06 20.78
N ILE A 131 0.24 -9.83 21.26
CA ILE A 131 0.60 -8.68 20.43
C ILE A 131 1.97 -8.92 19.77
N THR A 132 2.98 -9.33 20.54
CA THR A 132 4.31 -9.62 20.02
C THR A 132 4.29 -10.75 19.00
N ALA A 133 3.54 -11.83 19.25
CA ALA A 133 3.38 -12.92 18.28
C ALA A 133 2.70 -12.45 17.00
N GLY A 134 1.67 -11.60 17.13
CA GLY A 134 1.00 -10.98 15.99
C GLY A 134 1.92 -10.08 15.17
N LEU A 135 2.76 -9.27 15.82
CA LEU A 135 3.73 -8.39 15.18
C LEU A 135 4.84 -9.19 14.47
N VAL A 136 5.40 -10.22 15.11
CA VAL A 136 6.42 -11.09 14.50
C VAL A 136 5.83 -11.84 13.30
N ALA A 137 4.65 -12.45 13.47
CA ALA A 137 3.97 -13.15 12.40
C ALA A 137 3.59 -12.22 11.24
N GLY A 138 3.13 -11.01 11.55
CA GLY A 138 2.81 -9.98 10.55
C GLY A 138 4.04 -9.46 9.81
N GLY A 139 5.16 -9.25 10.51
CA GLY A 139 6.42 -8.80 9.92
C GLY A 139 7.04 -9.83 8.99
N ILE A 140 7.08 -11.09 9.42
CA ILE A 140 7.56 -12.19 8.56
C ILE A 140 6.60 -12.42 7.40
N GLY A 141 5.29 -12.38 7.63
CA GLY A 141 4.29 -12.45 6.56
C GLY A 141 4.41 -11.33 5.53
N ALA A 142 4.74 -10.10 5.97
CA ALA A 142 5.03 -8.99 5.08
C ALA A 142 6.30 -9.22 4.25
N ALA A 143 7.37 -9.77 4.85
CA ALA A 143 8.60 -10.08 4.13
C ALA A 143 8.40 -11.18 3.07
N VAL A 144 7.60 -12.21 3.38
CA VAL A 144 7.25 -13.29 2.44
C VAL A 144 6.29 -12.79 1.35
N GLY A 145 5.37 -11.88 1.68
CA GLY A 145 4.44 -11.27 0.73
C GLY A 145 5.05 -10.16 -0.14
N ASN A 146 6.22 -9.63 0.21
CA ASN A 146 6.80 -8.46 -0.46
C ASN A 146 7.03 -8.64 -1.98
N PRO A 147 7.46 -9.81 -2.49
CA PRO A 147 7.56 -10.02 -3.94
C PRO A 147 6.23 -9.80 -4.68
N ALA A 148 5.12 -10.19 -4.07
CA ALA A 148 3.79 -9.96 -4.62
C ALA A 148 3.37 -8.48 -4.52
N ASP A 149 3.73 -7.78 -3.43
CA ASP A 149 3.52 -6.32 -3.29
C ASP A 149 4.23 -5.55 -4.40
N VAL A 150 5.51 -5.83 -4.64
CA VAL A 150 6.31 -5.12 -5.65
C VAL A 150 5.77 -5.42 -7.05
N ALA A 151 5.42 -6.68 -7.34
CA ALA A 151 4.81 -7.05 -8.62
C ALA A 151 3.45 -6.34 -8.82
N MET A 152 2.60 -6.31 -7.79
CA MET A 152 1.30 -5.63 -7.82
C MET A 152 1.45 -4.13 -8.15
N VAL A 153 2.31 -3.42 -7.40
CA VAL A 153 2.54 -1.98 -7.61
C VAL A 153 3.04 -1.71 -9.02
N ARG A 154 3.96 -2.53 -9.55
CA ARG A 154 4.51 -2.35 -10.90
C ARG A 154 3.51 -2.66 -12.00
N MET A 155 2.69 -3.71 -11.84
CA MET A 155 1.60 -4.01 -12.78
C MET A 155 0.55 -2.89 -12.79
N GLN A 156 0.21 -2.34 -11.62
CA GLN A 156 -0.69 -1.20 -11.49
C GLN A 156 -0.04 0.12 -11.96
N ALA A 157 1.28 0.23 -11.98
CA ALA A 157 2.01 1.38 -12.50
C ALA A 157 2.22 1.34 -14.02
N ASP A 158 2.09 0.16 -14.66
CA ASP A 158 2.53 -0.05 -16.04
C ASP A 158 1.81 0.81 -17.08
N GLY A 159 0.47 0.88 -17.06
CA GLY A 159 -0.27 1.70 -18.06
C GLY A 159 -0.01 3.22 -18.05
N ARG A 160 0.68 3.77 -17.03
CA ARG A 160 1.16 5.16 -17.02
C ARG A 160 2.36 5.38 -17.92
N LEU A 161 3.07 4.31 -18.26
CA LEU A 161 4.20 4.40 -19.17
C LEU A 161 3.67 4.66 -20.59
N PRO A 162 4.39 5.47 -21.40
CA PRO A 162 4.14 5.57 -22.83
C PRO A 162 4.09 4.17 -23.46
N VAL A 163 3.29 3.99 -24.51
CA VAL A 163 3.04 2.67 -25.13
C VAL A 163 4.34 1.93 -25.47
N SER A 164 5.39 2.65 -25.86
CA SER A 164 6.72 2.10 -26.17
C SER A 164 7.52 1.60 -24.95
N GLN A 165 7.18 2.03 -23.74
CA GLN A 165 7.87 1.67 -22.49
C GLN A 165 7.03 0.77 -21.57
N ARG A 166 5.79 0.44 -21.98
CA ARG A 166 4.91 -0.48 -21.24
C ARG A 166 5.51 -1.87 -21.22
N ARG A 167 5.55 -2.48 -20.04
CA ARG A 167 6.13 -3.81 -19.79
C ARG A 167 5.13 -4.92 -20.10
N ASN A 168 3.83 -4.61 -20.06
CA ASN A 168 2.70 -5.48 -20.38
C ASN A 168 2.85 -6.85 -19.70
N TYR A 169 2.98 -6.83 -18.37
CA TYR A 169 3.08 -8.05 -17.58
C TYR A 169 1.80 -8.89 -17.74
N LYS A 170 1.95 -10.15 -18.17
CA LYS A 170 0.79 -11.04 -18.40
C LYS A 170 0.23 -11.62 -17.10
N SER A 171 1.12 -11.85 -16.13
CA SER A 171 0.77 -12.43 -14.83
C SER A 171 1.78 -12.03 -13.76
N VAL A 172 1.42 -12.28 -12.50
CA VAL A 172 2.34 -12.07 -11.37
C VAL A 172 3.63 -12.90 -11.50
N ILE A 173 3.54 -14.13 -12.02
CA ILE A 173 4.70 -15.01 -12.21
C ILE A 173 5.64 -14.39 -13.26
N ASP A 174 5.09 -13.96 -14.39
CA ASP A 174 5.84 -13.28 -15.44
C ASP A 174 6.50 -11.99 -14.92
N ALA A 175 5.78 -11.20 -14.12
CA ALA A 175 6.32 -10.01 -13.48
C ALA A 175 7.51 -10.34 -12.56
N ILE A 176 7.35 -11.29 -11.64
CA ILE A 176 8.40 -11.69 -10.69
C ILE A 176 9.62 -12.25 -11.45
N THR A 177 9.41 -13.14 -12.42
CA THR A 177 10.51 -13.74 -13.20
C THR A 177 11.29 -12.68 -13.97
N ARG A 178 10.62 -11.74 -14.65
CA ARG A 178 11.30 -10.67 -15.38
C ARG A 178 12.05 -9.73 -14.44
N MET A 179 11.45 -9.36 -13.32
CA MET A 179 12.10 -8.52 -12.33
C MET A 179 13.36 -9.16 -11.77
N SER A 180 13.31 -10.44 -11.39
CA SER A 180 14.47 -11.18 -10.90
C SER A 180 15.58 -11.26 -11.95
N LYS A 181 15.23 -11.46 -13.23
CA LYS A 181 16.21 -11.54 -14.32
C LYS A 181 16.83 -10.18 -14.69
N GLN A 182 16.04 -9.10 -14.69
CA GLN A 182 16.47 -7.79 -15.17
C GLN A 182 17.10 -6.92 -14.07
N GLU A 183 16.61 -7.04 -12.84
CA GLU A 183 16.99 -6.15 -11.72
C GLU A 183 17.62 -6.93 -10.55
N GLY A 184 17.69 -8.25 -10.65
CA GLY A 184 18.17 -9.13 -9.58
C GLY A 184 17.09 -9.49 -8.56
N VAL A 185 17.33 -10.58 -7.84
CA VAL A 185 16.40 -11.16 -6.85
C VAL A 185 16.14 -10.21 -5.67
N THR A 186 17.12 -9.40 -5.30
CA THR A 186 17.00 -8.42 -4.20
C THR A 186 15.98 -7.33 -4.49
N SER A 187 15.64 -7.08 -5.77
CA SER A 187 14.61 -6.10 -6.16
C SER A 187 13.22 -6.45 -5.62
N LEU A 188 12.92 -7.73 -5.39
CA LEU A 188 11.64 -8.22 -4.87
C LEU A 188 11.39 -7.85 -3.41
N TRP A 189 12.43 -7.51 -2.65
CA TRP A 189 12.35 -7.10 -1.24
C TRP A 189 12.41 -5.57 -1.05
N ARG A 190 12.41 -4.79 -2.13
CA ARG A 190 12.30 -3.33 -2.05
C ARG A 190 11.01 -2.94 -1.34
N GLY A 191 11.13 -2.03 -0.38
CA GLY A 191 10.00 -1.55 0.41
C GLY A 191 9.52 -2.48 1.54
N SER A 192 10.17 -3.63 1.78
CA SER A 192 9.80 -4.55 2.87
C SER A 192 9.81 -3.88 4.24
N SER A 193 10.86 -3.11 4.56
CA SER A 193 10.96 -2.33 5.80
C SER A 193 9.85 -1.28 5.91
N LEU A 194 9.44 -0.66 4.79
CA LEU A 194 8.34 0.29 4.75
C LEU A 194 6.98 -0.40 5.00
N THR A 195 6.82 -1.64 4.56
CA THR A 195 5.62 -2.43 4.87
C THR A 195 5.51 -2.70 6.37
N VAL A 196 6.61 -3.08 7.02
CA VAL A 196 6.64 -3.30 8.47
C VAL A 196 6.40 -2.00 9.24
N ASN A 197 7.10 -0.93 8.89
CA ASN A 197 6.91 0.39 9.52
C ASN A 197 5.47 0.89 9.40
N ARG A 198 4.87 0.74 8.22
CA ARG A 198 3.46 1.07 8.00
C ARG A 198 2.55 0.27 8.95
N ALA A 199 2.77 -1.04 9.10
CA ALA A 199 1.96 -1.88 9.97
C ALA A 199 2.06 -1.43 11.45
N MET A 200 3.26 -1.06 11.91
CA MET A 200 3.48 -0.53 13.26
C MET A 200 2.75 0.80 13.47
N ILE A 201 2.88 1.74 12.53
CA ILE A 201 2.21 3.05 12.60
C ILE A 201 0.69 2.87 12.65
N VAL A 202 0.12 2.07 11.76
CA VAL A 202 -1.34 1.83 11.75
C VAL A 202 -1.80 1.23 13.08
N THR A 203 -1.08 0.23 13.60
CA THR A 203 -1.45 -0.43 14.86
C THR A 203 -1.38 0.55 16.04
N ALA A 204 -0.29 1.29 16.15
CA ALA A 204 -0.08 2.26 17.24
C ALA A 204 -1.11 3.40 17.18
N SER A 205 -1.28 4.02 16.01
CA SER A 205 -2.23 5.12 15.83
C SER A 205 -3.67 4.67 16.05
N GLN A 206 -4.05 3.49 15.56
CA GLN A 206 -5.41 2.99 15.71
C GLN A 206 -5.74 2.64 17.16
N LEU A 207 -4.85 1.96 17.88
CA LEU A 207 -5.09 1.61 19.29
C LEU A 207 -5.15 2.88 20.16
N ALA A 208 -4.12 3.73 20.08
CA ALA A 208 -4.05 4.94 20.90
C ALA A 208 -5.24 5.89 20.64
N SER A 209 -5.61 6.08 19.36
CA SER A 209 -6.73 6.96 19.03
C SER A 209 -8.07 6.35 19.41
N TYR A 210 -8.22 5.03 19.30
CA TYR A 210 -9.46 4.37 19.69
C TYR A 210 -9.73 4.52 21.18
N ASP A 211 -8.72 4.25 22.03
CA ASP A 211 -8.85 4.36 23.48
C ASP A 211 -9.17 5.80 23.89
N GLN A 212 -8.39 6.77 23.40
CA GLN A 212 -8.59 8.19 23.71
C GLN A 212 -9.97 8.71 23.27
N ILE A 213 -10.43 8.32 22.08
CA ILE A 213 -11.73 8.78 21.56
C ILE A 213 -12.87 8.10 22.30
N LYS A 214 -12.73 6.82 22.66
CA LYS A 214 -13.73 6.12 23.47
C LYS A 214 -13.87 6.79 24.85
N GLU A 215 -12.76 7.04 25.54
CA GLU A 215 -12.75 7.71 26.84
C GLU A 215 -13.41 9.08 26.74
N MET A 216 -13.02 9.89 25.75
CA MET A 216 -13.59 11.22 25.53
C MET A 216 -15.10 11.19 25.27
N ILE A 217 -15.62 10.21 24.51
CA ILE A 217 -17.07 10.09 24.24
C ILE A 217 -17.84 9.76 25.52
N LEU A 218 -17.29 8.86 26.34
CA LEU A 218 -17.92 8.42 27.59
C LEU A 218 -17.88 9.50 28.67
N GLU A 219 -16.74 10.19 28.84
CA GLU A 219 -16.57 11.25 29.83
C GLU A 219 -17.44 12.47 29.55
N ASN A 220 -17.58 12.86 28.28
CA ASN A 220 -18.42 13.99 27.89
C ASN A 220 -19.91 13.64 27.83
N GLY A 221 -20.30 12.39 28.13
CA GLY A 221 -21.70 11.96 28.10
C GLY A 221 -22.37 12.05 26.73
N VAL A 222 -21.58 12.13 25.64
CA VAL A 222 -22.10 12.29 24.27
C VAL A 222 -22.85 11.03 23.83
N MET A 223 -22.36 9.86 24.23
CA MET A 223 -23.00 8.56 24.02
C MET A 223 -22.67 7.62 25.18
N GLY A 224 -23.59 6.70 25.53
CA GLY A 224 -23.32 5.63 26.51
C GLY A 224 -22.36 4.56 25.98
N ASP A 225 -21.85 3.68 26.86
CA ASP A 225 -21.01 2.55 26.42
C ASP A 225 -21.87 1.52 25.69
N GLY A 226 -21.80 1.56 24.36
CA GLY A 226 -22.66 0.79 23.47
C GLY A 226 -22.11 0.75 22.04
N LEU A 227 -22.82 0.03 21.17
CA LEU A 227 -22.42 -0.18 19.78
C LEU A 227 -22.12 1.14 19.04
N GLY A 228 -22.90 2.20 19.26
CA GLY A 228 -22.69 3.51 18.63
C GLY A 228 -21.34 4.15 18.98
N THR A 229 -20.93 4.07 20.24
CA THR A 229 -19.64 4.59 20.73
C THR A 229 -18.48 3.80 20.14
N HIS A 230 -18.57 2.47 20.14
CA HIS A 230 -17.54 1.61 19.56
C HIS A 230 -17.37 1.84 18.06
N VAL A 231 -18.49 2.01 17.33
CA VAL A 231 -18.47 2.29 15.89
C VAL A 231 -17.84 3.66 15.62
N THR A 232 -18.27 4.70 16.35
CA THR A 232 -17.76 6.07 16.19
C THR A 232 -16.27 6.16 16.51
N ALA A 233 -15.84 5.59 17.64
CA ALA A 233 -14.44 5.52 18.03
C ALA A 233 -13.60 4.74 17.02
N SER A 234 -14.12 3.62 16.48
CA SER A 234 -13.43 2.83 15.45
C SER A 234 -13.24 3.60 14.15
N PHE A 235 -14.26 4.32 13.69
CA PHE A 235 -14.17 5.13 12.47
C PHE A 235 -13.18 6.28 12.63
N ALA A 236 -13.25 7.00 13.75
CA ALA A 236 -12.36 8.12 14.03
C ALA A 236 -10.91 7.65 14.19
N ALA A 237 -10.67 6.54 14.90
CA ALA A 237 -9.35 5.92 15.01
C ALA A 237 -8.81 5.45 13.65
N GLY A 238 -9.67 4.87 12.81
CA GLY A 238 -9.33 4.49 11.44
C GLY A 238 -8.92 5.69 10.57
N PHE A 239 -9.59 6.83 10.73
CA PHE A 239 -9.23 8.08 10.06
C PHE A 239 -7.86 8.59 10.51
N VAL A 240 -7.59 8.63 11.82
CA VAL A 240 -6.28 9.05 12.36
C VAL A 240 -5.16 8.12 11.87
N ALA A 241 -5.40 6.80 11.90
CA ALA A 241 -4.44 5.82 11.38
C ALA A 241 -4.16 6.02 9.88
N ALA A 242 -5.16 6.36 9.08
CA ALA A 242 -4.96 6.68 7.66
C ALA A 242 -4.13 7.96 7.47
N VAL A 243 -4.40 9.01 8.24
CA VAL A 243 -3.63 10.26 8.18
C VAL A 243 -2.16 10.02 8.54
N ALA A 244 -1.91 9.22 9.59
CA ALA A 244 -0.55 8.90 10.05
C ALA A 244 0.21 7.98 9.07
N SER A 245 -0.47 7.03 8.44
CA SER A 245 0.17 6.03 7.57
C SER A 245 0.30 6.44 6.10
N ASN A 246 -0.49 7.42 5.62
CA ASN A 246 -0.50 7.79 4.20
C ASN A 246 0.86 8.28 3.65
N PRO A 247 1.67 9.08 4.37
CA PRO A 247 3.02 9.44 3.91
C PRO A 247 3.91 8.23 3.66
N VAL A 248 3.82 7.21 4.53
CA VAL A 248 4.58 5.96 4.39
C VAL A 248 4.05 5.14 3.21
N ASP A 249 2.74 5.14 2.96
CA ASP A 249 2.14 4.48 1.79
C ASP A 249 2.65 5.10 0.47
N VAL A 250 2.75 6.44 0.39
CA VAL A 250 3.29 7.12 -0.80
C VAL A 250 4.76 6.76 -1.01
N ILE A 251 5.58 6.83 0.05
CA ILE A 251 7.01 6.51 -0.07
C ILE A 251 7.20 5.02 -0.43
N LYS A 252 6.41 4.12 0.18
CA LYS A 252 6.42 2.68 -0.12
C LYS A 252 6.15 2.43 -1.61
N THR A 253 5.08 3.01 -2.14
CA THR A 253 4.70 2.78 -3.54
C THR A 253 5.74 3.30 -4.53
N ARG A 254 6.33 4.47 -4.27
CA ARG A 254 7.44 5.02 -5.07
C ARG A 254 8.69 4.14 -5.03
N VAL A 255 9.11 3.71 -3.84
CA VAL A 255 10.27 2.82 -3.67
C VAL A 255 10.04 1.45 -4.33
N MET A 256 8.82 0.91 -4.29
CA MET A 256 8.47 -0.35 -4.95
C MET A 256 8.38 -0.22 -6.48
N ASN A 257 7.93 0.94 -6.97
CA ASN A 257 7.86 1.23 -8.39
C ASN A 257 9.22 1.56 -9.02
N MET A 258 10.20 1.99 -8.21
CA MET A 258 11.54 2.39 -8.65
C MET A 258 12.18 1.36 -9.59
N LYS A 259 12.62 1.83 -10.76
CA LYS A 259 13.44 1.09 -11.72
C LYS A 259 14.90 1.50 -11.54
N VAL A 260 15.80 0.53 -11.50
CA VAL A 260 17.24 0.77 -11.58
C VAL A 260 17.66 0.37 -12.98
N GLU A 261 18.04 1.34 -13.81
CA GLU A 261 18.53 1.04 -15.14
C GLU A 261 20.00 0.58 -15.08
N PRO A 262 20.41 -0.41 -15.89
CA PRO A 262 21.79 -0.89 -15.89
C PRO A 262 22.76 0.28 -16.16
N GLY A 263 23.65 0.57 -15.22
CA GLY A 263 24.64 1.65 -15.32
C GLY A 263 24.20 3.02 -14.77
N GLN A 264 22.95 3.19 -14.33
CA GLN A 264 22.45 4.40 -13.67
C GLN A 264 22.28 4.17 -12.16
N ALA A 265 22.56 5.20 -11.36
CA ALA A 265 22.30 5.14 -9.92
C ALA A 265 20.79 5.02 -9.67
N ALA A 266 20.41 4.26 -8.65
CA ALA A 266 19.00 4.13 -8.25
C ALA A 266 18.39 5.52 -7.99
N PRO A 267 17.17 5.83 -8.51
CA PRO A 267 16.50 7.11 -8.29
C PRO A 267 16.40 7.51 -6.81
N TYR A 268 16.28 6.51 -5.94
CA TYR A 268 16.25 6.66 -4.49
C TYR A 268 17.28 5.74 -3.82
N ARG A 269 18.11 6.28 -2.93
CA ARG A 269 19.04 5.50 -2.10
C ARG A 269 18.34 4.78 -0.94
N GLY A 270 17.14 5.24 -0.59
CA GLY A 270 16.32 4.69 0.49
C GLY A 270 15.04 5.48 0.69
N ALA A 271 14.28 5.11 1.72
CA ALA A 271 12.98 5.73 2.02
C ALA A 271 13.07 7.22 2.37
N ILE A 272 14.07 7.61 3.17
CA ILE A 272 14.27 9.01 3.59
C ILE A 272 14.66 9.89 2.39
N ASP A 273 15.56 9.40 1.54
CA ASP A 273 15.94 10.08 0.30
C ASP A 273 14.74 10.25 -0.64
N CYS A 274 13.89 9.21 -0.76
CA CYS A 274 12.63 9.29 -1.51
C CYS A 274 11.68 10.34 -0.93
N ALA A 275 11.52 10.39 0.39
CA ALA A 275 10.68 11.39 1.06
C ALA A 275 11.18 12.82 0.83
N MET A 276 12.48 13.06 1.04
CA MET A 276 13.10 14.38 0.87
C MET A 276 12.99 14.86 -0.58
N LYS A 277 13.30 14.00 -1.56
CA LYS A 277 13.17 14.32 -2.99
C LYS A 277 11.73 14.60 -3.38
N THR A 278 10.78 13.81 -2.87
CA THR A 278 9.35 13.99 -3.12
C THR A 278 8.85 15.33 -2.58
N VAL A 279 9.18 15.67 -1.33
CA VAL A 279 8.80 16.95 -0.72
C VAL A 279 9.45 18.12 -1.45
N LYS A 280 10.72 18.01 -1.84
CA LYS A 280 11.44 19.07 -2.56
C LYS A 280 10.89 19.30 -3.98
N ALA A 281 10.48 18.24 -4.68
CA ALA A 281 10.01 18.34 -6.06
C ALA A 281 8.51 18.65 -6.18
N GLU A 282 7.68 18.13 -5.29
CA GLU A 282 6.22 18.18 -5.42
C GLU A 282 5.51 18.86 -4.23
N GLY A 283 6.26 19.24 -3.19
CA GLY A 283 5.74 19.83 -1.96
C GLY A 283 5.22 18.80 -0.95
N VAL A 284 4.95 19.23 0.28
CA VAL A 284 4.53 18.37 1.41
C VAL A 284 3.20 17.65 1.13
N MET A 285 2.27 18.30 0.44
CA MET A 285 0.95 17.71 0.11
C MET A 285 1.04 16.51 -0.84
N SER A 286 2.18 16.29 -1.50
CA SER A 286 2.39 15.08 -2.32
C SER A 286 2.36 13.78 -1.51
N LEU A 287 2.74 13.83 -0.23
CA LEU A 287 2.69 12.70 0.70
C LEU A 287 1.25 12.30 1.08
N TYR A 288 0.26 13.15 0.77
CA TYR A 288 -1.16 12.89 0.99
C TYR A 288 -1.90 12.45 -0.29
N LYS A 289 -1.18 12.21 -1.40
CA LYS A 289 -1.76 11.62 -2.61
C LYS A 289 -2.30 10.22 -2.33
N GLY A 290 -3.47 9.92 -2.88
CA GLY A 290 -4.16 8.63 -2.68
C GLY A 290 -4.89 8.49 -1.34
N PHE A 291 -4.95 9.54 -0.51
CA PHE A 291 -5.68 9.50 0.76
C PHE A 291 -7.18 9.21 0.58
N ILE A 292 -7.85 9.92 -0.33
CA ILE A 292 -9.28 9.71 -0.61
C ILE A 292 -9.56 8.28 -1.09
N PRO A 293 -8.87 7.74 -2.11
CA PRO A 293 -8.99 6.32 -2.47
C PRO A 293 -8.80 5.37 -1.28
N THR A 294 -7.85 5.67 -0.38
CA THR A 294 -7.55 4.81 0.78
C THR A 294 -8.72 4.74 1.74
N ILE A 295 -9.29 5.89 2.13
CA ILE A 295 -10.45 5.95 3.02
C ILE A 295 -11.69 5.37 2.33
N SER A 296 -11.97 5.78 1.09
CA SER A 296 -13.14 5.31 0.35
C SER A 296 -13.13 3.80 0.14
N ARG A 297 -11.96 3.16 0.08
CA ARG A 297 -11.85 1.70 -0.09
C ARG A 297 -12.17 0.94 1.19
N GLN A 298 -11.97 1.55 2.36
CA GLN A 298 -12.09 0.86 3.65
C GLN A 298 -13.49 0.27 3.86
N GLY A 299 -14.53 1.06 3.61
CA GLY A 299 -15.94 0.62 3.76
C GLY A 299 -16.27 -0.59 2.88
N PRO A 300 -16.15 -0.48 1.54
CA PRO A 300 -16.40 -1.59 0.62
C PRO A 300 -15.57 -2.84 0.92
N PHE A 301 -14.28 -2.67 1.25
CA PHE A 301 -13.41 -3.79 1.59
C PHE A 301 -13.92 -4.55 2.81
N THR A 302 -14.26 -3.82 3.88
CA THR A 302 -14.76 -4.41 5.14
C THR A 302 -16.10 -5.12 4.93
N VAL A 303 -17.03 -4.51 4.18
CA VAL A 303 -18.34 -5.12 3.88
C VAL A 303 -18.15 -6.43 3.11
N VAL A 304 -17.40 -6.41 2.00
CA VAL A 304 -17.19 -7.62 1.19
C VAL A 304 -16.46 -8.69 1.99
N LEU A 305 -15.48 -8.31 2.81
CA LEU A 305 -14.75 -9.24 3.67
C LEU A 305 -15.69 -9.96 4.65
N PHE A 306 -16.50 -9.23 5.41
CA PHE A 306 -17.39 -9.85 6.41
C PHE A 306 -18.52 -10.65 5.78
N VAL A 307 -19.15 -10.13 4.72
CA VAL A 307 -20.18 -10.87 3.99
C VAL A 307 -19.62 -12.17 3.42
N THR A 308 -18.45 -12.11 2.77
CA THR A 308 -17.82 -13.33 2.23
C THR A 308 -17.43 -14.29 3.35
N LEU A 309 -16.89 -13.80 4.47
CA LEU A 309 -16.55 -14.62 5.62
C LEU A 309 -17.77 -15.36 6.18
N GLU A 310 -18.92 -14.69 6.29
CA GLU A 310 -20.17 -15.30 6.74
C GLU A 310 -20.68 -16.38 5.77
N GLN A 311 -20.63 -16.12 4.47
CA GLN A 311 -21.06 -17.09 3.45
C GLN A 311 -20.14 -18.32 3.42
N VAL A 312 -18.83 -18.11 3.45
CA VAL A 312 -17.85 -19.21 3.48
C VAL A 312 -17.98 -20.04 4.77
N ARG A 313 -18.26 -19.38 5.91
CA ARG A 313 -18.56 -20.08 7.17
C ARG A 313 -19.82 -20.92 7.11
N LYS A 314 -20.88 -20.46 6.45
CA LYS A 314 -22.12 -21.24 6.26
C LYS A 314 -21.82 -22.48 5.41
N LEU A 315 -21.18 -22.30 4.26
CA LEU A 315 -20.81 -23.39 3.37
C LEU A 315 -19.89 -24.41 4.03
N LEU A 316 -18.85 -23.97 4.76
CA LEU A 316 -17.92 -24.87 5.43
C LEU A 316 -18.47 -25.45 6.73
N LYS A 317 -19.61 -25.00 7.26
CA LYS A 317 -20.31 -25.68 8.37
C LYS A 317 -21.14 -26.88 7.88
N GLU A 318 -21.49 -26.90 6.60
CA GLU A 318 -22.24 -27.98 5.95
C GLU A 318 -21.33 -29.16 5.53
N PHE A 319 -20.00 -28.99 5.63
CA PHE A 319 -18.97 -30.03 5.48
C PHE A 319 -18.27 -30.31 6.82
#